data_AF-A0A845D4W5-F1
#
_entry.id   AF-A0A845D4W5-F1
#
_cell.length_a   1.000
_cell.length_b   1.000
_cell.length_c   1.000
_cell.angle_alpha   90.00
_cell.angle_beta   90.00
_cell.angle_gamma   90.00
#
_symmetry.space_group_name_H-M   'P 1'
#
loop_
_entity.id
_entity.type
_entity.pdbx_description
1 polymer ?
#
loop_
_entity_poly.entity_id
_entity_poly.type
_entity_poly.pdbx_seq_one_letter_code
_entity_poly.pdbx_strand_id
1 'polypeptide(L)'
;MKSTGPLRSILHRFIWPALLIIISLGVLGAFWQVANARSYTNLESYFFQISVALVGIAASFYSGRLSVREAGREIIKPHARSAFRRLVSLYRSISEVGRIIERSRNSESLDHYRVILAELKGIVFWQLVTADDALEDWKDIVPEEVQELDRKLSADDATEERR
;
A
#
# COMPACT_ATOMS: atom_id res chain seq x y z
N MET A 1 -13.63 12.43 37.65
CA MET A 1 -13.76 11.90 36.27
C MET A 1 -13.73 13.09 35.30
N LYS A 2 -12.54 13.54 34.85
CA LYS A 2 -12.39 14.74 34.00
C LYS A 2 -12.44 14.33 32.53
N SER A 3 -13.57 14.62 31.88
CA SER A 3 -13.72 14.57 30.43
C SER A 3 -12.81 15.62 29.79
N THR A 4 -11.64 15.21 29.31
CA THR A 4 -10.82 16.04 28.42
C THR A 4 -11.25 15.74 26.99
N GLY A 5 -12.00 16.67 26.39
CA GLY A 5 -12.59 16.51 25.07
C GLY A 5 -11.55 16.31 23.93
N PRO A 6 -12.01 15.78 22.79
CA PRO A 6 -11.17 15.40 21.64
C PRO A 6 -10.40 16.57 21.00
N LEU A 7 -10.81 17.81 21.27
CA LEU A 7 -10.12 19.01 20.78
C LEU A 7 -8.75 19.25 21.45
N ARG A 8 -8.57 18.85 22.72
CA ARG A 8 -7.32 19.10 23.47
C ARG A 8 -6.20 18.15 23.04
N SER A 9 -6.53 16.93 22.61
CA SER A 9 -5.56 15.95 22.11
C SER A 9 -5.05 16.32 20.71
N ILE A 10 -5.92 16.83 19.84
CA ILE A 10 -5.55 17.33 18.51
C ILE A 10 -4.64 18.55 18.65
N LEU A 11 -5.00 19.50 19.51
CA LEU A 11 -4.20 20.71 19.72
C LEU A 11 -2.79 20.40 20.26
N HIS A 12 -2.68 19.50 21.23
CA HIS A 12 -1.40 19.05 21.77
C HIS A 12 -0.54 18.30 20.74
N ARG A 13 -1.16 17.53 19.84
CA ARG A 13 -0.48 16.80 18.76
C ARG A 13 0.25 17.71 17.78
N PHE A 14 -0.20 18.96 17.60
CA PHE A 14 0.43 19.93 16.70
C PHE A 14 1.29 20.99 17.42
N ILE A 15 0.92 21.41 18.64
CA ILE A 15 1.66 22.44 19.38
C ILE A 15 3.08 21.98 19.74
N TRP A 16 3.26 20.76 20.24
CA TRP A 16 4.59 20.28 20.63
C TRP A 16 5.57 20.18 19.46
N PRO A 17 5.22 19.56 18.31
CA PRO A 17 6.14 19.57 17.17
C PRO A 17 6.41 20.98 16.64
N ALA A 18 5.41 21.87 16.63
CA ALA A 18 5.63 23.27 16.23
C ALA A 18 6.60 23.99 17.20
N LEU A 19 6.44 23.81 18.51
CA LEU A 19 7.34 24.35 19.52
C LEU A 19 8.77 23.84 19.34
N LEU A 20 8.94 22.53 19.10
CA LEU A 20 10.25 21.93 18.85
C LEU A 20 10.90 22.48 17.57
N ILE A 21 10.12 22.71 16.50
CA ILE A 21 10.61 23.35 15.28
C ILE A 21 11.09 24.78 15.57
N ILE A 22 10.32 25.56 16.33
CA ILE A 22 10.69 26.94 16.70
C ILE A 22 11.96 26.95 17.55
N ILE A 23 12.08 26.05 18.54
CA ILE A 23 13.28 25.92 19.37
C ILE A 23 14.49 25.53 18.51
N SER A 24 14.33 24.57 17.61
CA SER A 24 15.39 24.14 16.68
C SER A 24 15.88 25.28 15.79
N LEU A 25 14.95 26.05 15.21
CA LEU A 25 15.28 27.25 14.42
C LEU A 25 15.98 28.32 15.26
N GLY A 26 15.57 28.51 16.52
CA GLY A 26 16.21 29.43 17.46
C GLY A 26 17.66 29.02 17.78
N VAL A 27 17.89 27.73 18.03
CA VAL A 27 19.24 27.18 18.24
C VAL A 27 20.10 27.38 16.99
N LEU A 28 19.56 27.12 15.80
CA LEU A 28 20.24 27.36 14.52
C LEU A 28 20.62 28.83 14.33
N GLY A 29 19.71 29.75 14.64
CA GLY A 29 19.96 31.19 14.59
C GLY A 29 21.03 31.66 15.58
N ALA A 30 21.03 31.12 16.80
CA ALA A 30 22.06 31.40 17.80
C ALA A 30 23.44 30.88 17.35
N PHE A 31 23.51 29.68 16.76
CA PHE A 31 24.73 29.15 16.16
C PHE A 31 25.25 30.03 15.03
N TRP A 32 24.35 30.50 14.15
CA TRP A 32 24.70 31.41 13.08
C TRP A 32 25.24 32.75 13.59
N GLN A 33 24.66 33.30 14.65
CA GLN A 33 25.13 34.53 15.28
C GLN A 33 26.50 34.36 15.95
N VAL A 34 26.71 33.26 16.68
CA VAL A 34 28.01 32.93 17.30
C VAL A 34 29.08 32.68 16.24
N ALA A 35 28.71 32.04 15.13
CA ALA A 35 29.59 31.87 13.98
C ALA A 35 30.00 33.23 13.41
N ASN A 36 29.05 34.14 13.14
CA ASN A 36 29.37 35.46 12.61
C ASN A 36 30.12 36.38 13.60
N ALA A 37 29.96 36.17 14.91
CA ALA A 37 30.69 36.93 15.92
C ALA A 37 32.19 36.58 15.97
N ARG A 38 32.59 35.42 15.43
CA ARG A 38 33.99 35.10 15.17
C ARG A 38 34.34 35.55 13.76
N SER A 39 35.35 36.40 13.62
CA SER A 39 35.95 36.71 12.33
C SER A 39 36.71 35.48 11.84
N TYR A 40 36.02 34.59 11.13
CA TYR A 40 36.65 33.47 10.45
C TYR A 40 37.67 33.99 9.45
N THR A 41 38.79 33.28 9.34
CA THR A 41 39.68 33.50 8.21
C THR A 41 38.95 33.12 6.91
N ASN A 42 39.30 33.75 5.78
CA ASN A 42 38.65 33.46 4.49
C ASN A 42 38.63 31.95 4.18
N LEU A 43 39.69 31.23 4.57
CA LEU A 43 39.84 29.80 4.38
C LEU A 43 38.81 28.98 5.18
N GLU A 44 38.60 29.30 6.46
CA GLU A 44 37.59 28.65 7.31
C GLU A 44 36.16 28.86 6.78
N SER A 45 35.87 30.06 6.25
CA SER A 45 34.58 30.38 5.64
C SER A 45 34.30 29.52 4.40
N TYR A 46 35.28 29.36 3.50
CA TYR A 46 35.15 28.48 2.34
C TYR A 46 34.97 27.00 2.74
N PHE A 47 35.72 26.52 3.74
CA PHE A 47 35.57 25.16 4.26
C PHE A 47 34.16 24.92 4.83
N PHE A 48 33.62 25.89 5.57
CA PHE A 48 32.26 25.80 6.10
C PHE A 48 31.22 25.79 4.98
N GLN A 49 31.35 26.66 3.98
CA GLN A 49 30.44 26.70 2.82
C GLN A 49 30.44 25.40 2.04
N ILE A 50 31.61 24.82 1.76
CA ILE A 50 31.73 23.52 1.08
C ILE A 50 31.10 22.42 1.93
N SER A 51 31.33 22.41 3.24
CA SER A 51 30.75 21.40 4.14
C SER A 51 29.22 21.48 4.17
N VAL A 52 28.67 22.70 4.26
CA VAL A 52 27.21 22.93 4.22
C VAL A 52 26.64 22.51 2.86
N ALA A 53 27.32 22.81 1.76
CA ALA A 53 26.90 22.40 0.43
C ALA A 53 26.86 20.86 0.30
N LEU A 54 27.90 20.16 0.78
CA LEU A 54 27.96 18.69 0.76
C LEU A 54 26.85 18.07 1.61
N VAL A 55 26.60 18.60 2.81
CA VAL A 55 25.49 18.14 3.66
C VAL A 55 24.14 18.40 2.99
N GLY A 56 23.96 19.56 2.35
CA GLY A 56 22.75 19.89 1.61
C GLY A 56 22.48 18.95 0.43
N ILE A 57 23.53 18.60 -0.33
CA ILE A 57 23.45 17.62 -1.43
C ILE A 57 23.09 16.23 -0.88
N ALA A 58 23.76 15.78 0.18
CA ALA A 58 23.50 14.48 0.80
C ALA A 58 22.07 14.38 1.35
N ALA A 59 21.60 15.42 2.04
CA ALA A 59 20.23 15.50 2.56
C ALA A 59 19.19 15.50 1.42
N SER A 60 19.46 16.24 0.34
CA SER A 60 18.57 16.29 -0.84
C SER A 60 18.48 14.94 -1.54
N PHE A 61 19.60 14.21 -1.66
CA PHE A 61 19.62 12.89 -2.26
C PHE A 61 18.83 11.86 -1.44
N TYR A 62 19.01 11.87 -0.12
CA TYR A 62 18.27 10.97 0.78
C TYR A 62 16.77 11.27 0.78
N SER A 63 16.40 12.56 0.91
CA SER A 63 15.01 13.01 0.86
C SER A 63 14.35 12.71 -0.50
N GLY A 64 15.08 12.92 -1.60
CA GLY A 64 14.61 12.63 -2.95
C GLY A 64 14.28 11.14 -3.16
N ARG A 65 15.11 10.23 -2.65
CA ARG A 65 14.82 8.77 -2.74
C ARG A 65 13.55 8.36 -2.00
N LEU A 66 13.31 8.94 -0.82
CA LEU A 66 12.09 8.68 -0.06
C LEU A 66 10.86 9.22 -0.81
N SER A 67 10.95 10.43 -1.35
CA SER A 67 9.88 11.07 -2.11
C SER A 67 9.50 10.30 -3.38
N VAL A 68 10.50 9.84 -4.16
CA VAL A 68 10.27 9.07 -5.39
C VAL A 68 9.56 7.75 -5.12
N ARG A 69 9.88 7.07 -4.01
CA ARG A 69 9.22 5.81 -3.64
C ARG A 69 7.74 6.00 -3.32
N GLU A 70 7.42 7.05 -2.56
CA GLU A 70 6.04 7.37 -2.19
C GLU A 70 5.23 7.82 -3.42
N ALA A 71 5.80 8.72 -4.22
CA ALA A 71 5.18 9.20 -5.46
C ALA A 71 4.98 8.07 -6.48
N GLY A 72 5.96 7.17 -6.61
CA GLY A 72 5.86 5.99 -7.46
C GLY A 72 4.71 5.07 -7.05
N ARG A 73 4.53 4.86 -5.73
CA ARG A 73 3.41 4.07 -5.21
C ARG A 73 2.07 4.74 -5.52
N GLU A 74 1.97 6.05 -5.37
CA GLU A 74 0.74 6.80 -5.64
C GLU A 74 0.34 6.77 -7.12
N ILE A 75 1.32 6.85 -8.04
CA ILE A 75 1.11 6.72 -9.48
C ILE A 75 0.64 5.30 -9.87
N ILE A 76 1.23 4.26 -9.26
CA ILE A 76 0.92 2.86 -9.59
C ILE A 76 -0.43 2.43 -9.00
N LYS A 77 -0.84 2.98 -7.85
CA LYS A 77 -2.06 2.60 -7.13
C LYS A 77 -3.32 2.53 -8.00
N PRO A 78 -3.69 3.53 -8.84
CA PRO A 78 -4.88 3.44 -9.69
C PRO A 78 -4.80 2.32 -10.73
N HIS A 79 -3.62 2.08 -11.30
CA HIS A 79 -3.41 1.00 -12.26
C HIS A 79 -3.49 -0.37 -11.59
N ALA A 80 -2.92 -0.50 -10.39
CA ALA A 80 -3.01 -1.70 -9.55
C ALA A 80 -4.47 -2.02 -9.19
N ARG A 81 -5.26 -1.04 -8.75
CA ARG A 81 -6.70 -1.22 -8.48
C ARG A 81 -7.48 -1.70 -9.70
N SER A 82 -7.19 -1.14 -10.87
CA SER A 82 -7.82 -1.55 -12.12
C SER A 82 -7.44 -2.99 -12.53
N ALA A 83 -6.18 -3.39 -12.34
CA ALA A 83 -5.73 -4.75 -12.56
C ALA A 83 -6.38 -5.74 -11.58
N PHE A 84 -6.41 -5.41 -10.29
CA PHE A 84 -7.04 -6.22 -9.25
C PHE A 84 -8.52 -6.49 -9.55
N ARG A 85 -9.30 -5.46 -9.89
CA ARG A 85 -10.72 -5.65 -10.27
C ARG A 85 -10.91 -6.59 -11.46
N ARG A 86 -10.01 -6.54 -12.45
CA ARG A 86 -10.04 -7.45 -13.60
C ARG A 86 -9.73 -8.89 -13.19
N LEU A 87 -8.76 -9.08 -12.29
CA LEU A 87 -8.41 -10.39 -11.75
C LEU A 87 -9.58 -11.02 -10.97
N VAL A 88 -10.26 -10.23 -10.12
CA VAL A 88 -11.47 -10.68 -9.42
C VAL A 88 -12.58 -11.10 -10.39
N SER A 89 -12.79 -10.33 -11.47
CA SER A 89 -13.76 -10.70 -12.50
C SER A 89 -13.39 -12.01 -13.21
N LEU A 90 -12.09 -12.23 -13.46
CA LEU A 90 -11.60 -13.45 -14.06
C LEU A 90 -11.82 -14.65 -13.12
N TYR A 91 -11.43 -14.52 -11.86
CA TYR A 91 -11.64 -15.55 -10.83
C TYR A 91 -13.12 -15.98 -10.76
N ARG A 92 -14.04 -15.01 -10.72
CA ARG A 92 -15.50 -15.29 -10.71
C ARG A 92 -15.96 -16.03 -11.96
N SER A 93 -15.50 -15.61 -13.14
CA SER A 93 -15.84 -16.25 -14.41
C SER A 93 -15.37 -17.72 -14.44
N ILE A 94 -14.13 -17.97 -14.01
CA ILE A 94 -13.55 -19.31 -13.95
C ILE A 94 -14.31 -20.18 -12.93
N SER A 95 -14.66 -19.62 -11.77
CA SER A 95 -15.45 -20.32 -10.76
C SER A 95 -16.80 -20.75 -11.30
N GLU A 96 -17.47 -19.90 -12.08
CA GLU A 96 -18.77 -20.22 -12.68
C GLU A 96 -18.64 -21.32 -13.75
N VAL A 97 -17.59 -21.29 -14.56
CA VAL A 97 -17.27 -22.38 -15.50
C VAL A 97 -17.10 -23.70 -14.74
N GLY A 98 -16.39 -23.69 -13.61
CA GLY A 98 -16.23 -24.86 -12.74
C GLY A 98 -17.57 -25.43 -12.25
N ARG A 99 -18.51 -24.56 -11.87
CA ARG A 99 -19.87 -24.97 -11.46
C ARG A 99 -20.67 -25.54 -12.62
N ILE A 100 -20.60 -24.96 -13.81
CA ILE A 100 -21.29 -25.45 -15.00
C ILE A 100 -20.77 -26.86 -15.38
N ILE A 101 -19.45 -27.07 -15.32
CA ILE A 101 -18.84 -28.38 -15.56
C ILE A 101 -19.37 -29.41 -14.56
N GLU A 102 -19.41 -29.07 -13.26
CA GLU A 102 -19.93 -29.98 -12.22
C GLU A 102 -21.41 -30.33 -12.45
N ARG A 103 -22.25 -29.34 -12.79
CA ARG A 103 -23.67 -29.58 -13.12
C ARG A 103 -23.82 -30.48 -14.34
N SER A 104 -22.98 -30.26 -15.35
CA SER A 104 -23.01 -31.03 -16.61
C SER A 104 -22.62 -32.49 -16.39
N ARG A 105 -21.74 -32.77 -15.41
CA ARG A 105 -21.31 -34.13 -15.05
C ARG A 105 -22.46 -35.00 -14.52
N ASN A 106 -23.45 -34.39 -13.86
CA ASN A 106 -24.60 -35.08 -13.28
C ASN A 106 -25.76 -35.32 -14.27
N SER A 107 -25.63 -34.89 -15.53
CA SER A 107 -26.58 -35.22 -16.60
C SER A 107 -26.39 -36.66 -17.09
N GLU A 108 -27.42 -37.28 -17.69
CA GLU A 108 -27.40 -38.61 -18.34
C GLU A 108 -26.53 -38.62 -19.63
N SER A 109 -25.29 -38.14 -19.53
CA SER A 109 -24.33 -38.11 -20.63
C SER A 109 -23.49 -39.39 -20.70
N LEU A 110 -23.12 -39.79 -21.91
CA LEU A 110 -22.26 -40.95 -22.19
C LEU A 110 -20.94 -40.86 -21.42
N ASP A 111 -20.38 -42.00 -20.99
CA ASP A 111 -19.16 -42.07 -20.17
C ASP A 111 -17.96 -41.27 -20.73
N HIS A 112 -17.86 -41.13 -22.06
CA HIS A 112 -16.84 -40.31 -22.71
C HIS A 112 -16.93 -38.82 -22.33
N TYR A 113 -18.14 -38.26 -22.22
CA TYR A 113 -18.34 -36.87 -21.79
C TYR A 113 -17.96 -36.65 -20.33
N ARG A 114 -18.14 -37.68 -19.48
CA ARG A 114 -17.75 -37.60 -18.06
C ARG A 114 -16.23 -37.49 -17.89
N VAL A 115 -15.45 -38.19 -18.71
CA VAL A 115 -13.98 -38.08 -18.72
C VAL A 115 -13.54 -36.69 -19.15
N ILE A 116 -14.09 -36.16 -20.26
CA ILE A 116 -13.78 -34.80 -20.74
C ILE A 116 -14.15 -33.74 -19.70
N LEU A 117 -15.31 -33.85 -19.06
CA LEU A 117 -15.74 -32.92 -18.01
C LEU A 117 -14.84 -33.01 -16.77
N ALA A 118 -14.35 -34.19 -16.41
CA ALA A 118 -13.39 -34.33 -15.31
C ALA A 118 -12.05 -33.65 -15.62
N GLU A 119 -11.54 -33.79 -16.85
CA GLU A 119 -10.33 -33.09 -17.30
C GLU A 119 -10.51 -31.57 -17.30
N LEU A 120 -11.62 -31.07 -17.85
CA LEU A 120 -11.95 -29.64 -17.84
C LEU A 120 -12.07 -29.10 -16.41
N LYS A 121 -12.68 -29.87 -15.49
CA LYS A 121 -12.74 -29.50 -14.07
C LYS A 121 -11.34 -29.39 -13.47
N GLY A 122 -10.45 -30.31 -13.79
CA GLY A 122 -9.05 -30.27 -13.34
C GLY A 122 -8.33 -29.01 -13.81
N ILE A 123 -8.47 -28.65 -15.09
CA ILE A 123 -7.86 -27.43 -15.66
C ILE A 123 -8.41 -26.18 -14.97
N VAL A 124 -9.73 -26.09 -14.81
CA VAL A 124 -10.38 -24.95 -14.17
C VAL A 124 -10.00 -24.83 -12.70
N PHE A 125 -9.89 -25.95 -11.99
CA PHE A 125 -9.44 -25.97 -10.61
C PHE A 125 -8.02 -25.39 -10.46
N TRP A 126 -7.07 -25.82 -11.30
CA TRP A 126 -5.72 -25.26 -11.28
C TRP A 126 -5.69 -23.75 -11.60
N GLN A 127 -6.52 -23.29 -12.55
CA GLN A 127 -6.63 -21.87 -12.86
C GLN A 127 -7.23 -21.06 -11.69
N LEU A 128 -8.15 -21.65 -10.92
CA LEU A 128 -8.66 -21.01 -9.70
C LEU A 128 -7.59 -20.89 -8.62
N VAL A 129 -6.80 -21.94 -8.40
CA VAL A 129 -5.69 -21.90 -7.43
C VAL A 129 -4.68 -20.82 -7.83
N THR A 130 -4.27 -20.77 -9.09
CA THR A 130 -3.36 -19.71 -9.58
C THR A 130 -3.97 -18.31 -9.46
N ALA A 131 -5.28 -18.17 -9.70
CA ALA A 131 -5.96 -16.89 -9.54
C ALA A 131 -6.07 -16.46 -8.07
N ASP A 132 -6.23 -17.41 -7.15
CA ASP A 132 -6.27 -17.17 -5.70
C ASP A 132 -4.90 -16.73 -5.18
N ASP A 133 -3.83 -17.46 -5.54
CA ASP A 133 -2.45 -17.07 -5.25
C ASP A 133 -2.15 -15.67 -5.80
N ALA A 134 -2.56 -15.40 -7.05
CA ALA A 134 -2.37 -14.09 -7.66
C ALA A 134 -3.19 -12.98 -6.98
N LEU A 135 -4.32 -13.28 -6.32
CA LEU A 135 -5.08 -12.32 -5.52
C LEU A 135 -4.36 -12.00 -4.20
N GLU A 136 -3.68 -12.97 -3.60
CA GLU A 136 -2.90 -12.78 -2.38
C GLU A 136 -1.71 -11.83 -2.58
N ASP A 137 -1.03 -11.92 -3.73
CA ASP A 137 0.06 -11.01 -4.12
C ASP A 137 -0.34 -9.52 -4.09
N TRP A 138 -1.63 -9.21 -4.26
CA TRP A 138 -2.12 -7.83 -4.24
C TRP A 138 -2.27 -7.23 -2.84
N LYS A 139 -2.18 -8.02 -1.76
CA LYS A 139 -2.26 -7.53 -0.36
C LYS A 139 -1.22 -6.45 -0.08
N ASP A 140 -0.03 -6.55 -0.68
CA ASP A 140 1.06 -5.59 -0.46
C ASP A 140 0.88 -4.26 -1.22
N ILE A 141 0.15 -4.30 -2.35
CA ILE A 141 0.03 -3.18 -3.29
C ILE A 141 -1.29 -2.42 -3.09
N VAL A 142 -2.40 -3.13 -2.92
CA VAL A 142 -3.76 -2.58 -2.78
C VAL A 142 -4.52 -3.22 -1.60
N PRO A 143 -4.01 -3.07 -0.36
CA PRO A 143 -4.57 -3.74 0.82
C PRO A 143 -6.04 -3.38 1.08
N GLU A 144 -6.44 -2.16 0.74
CA GLU A 144 -7.82 -1.70 1.00
C GLU A 144 -8.85 -2.43 0.12
N GLU A 145 -8.49 -2.71 -1.14
CA GLU A 145 -9.37 -3.41 -2.08
C GLU A 145 -9.48 -4.90 -1.73
N VAL A 146 -8.38 -5.51 -1.29
CA VAL A 146 -8.38 -6.91 -0.84
C VAL A 146 -9.25 -7.07 0.40
N GLN A 147 -9.12 -6.18 1.39
CA GLN A 147 -9.98 -6.20 2.59
C GLN A 147 -11.46 -6.00 2.26
N GLU A 148 -11.78 -5.16 1.28
CA GLU A 148 -13.16 -5.00 0.80
C GLU A 148 -13.68 -6.29 0.15
N LEU A 149 -12.85 -6.97 -0.64
CA LEU A 149 -13.20 -8.25 -1.24
C LEU A 149 -13.43 -9.33 -0.17
N ASP A 150 -12.51 -9.49 0.78
CA ASP A 150 -12.62 -10.46 1.89
C ASP A 150 -13.91 -10.24 2.68
N ARG A 151 -14.22 -8.97 2.97
CA ARG A 151 -15.48 -8.60 3.64
C ARG A 151 -16.72 -8.98 2.83
N LYS A 152 -16.69 -8.81 1.51
CA LYS A 152 -17.80 -9.19 0.63
C LYS A 152 -17.98 -10.71 0.59
N LEU A 153 -16.90 -11.46 0.46
CA LEU A 153 -16.92 -12.93 0.44
C LEU A 153 -17.46 -13.48 1.78
N SER A 154 -16.95 -12.98 2.91
CA SER A 154 -17.46 -13.38 4.23
C SER A 154 -18.93 -13.02 4.45
N ALA A 155 -19.43 -11.96 3.82
CA ALA A 155 -20.84 -11.56 3.90
C ALA A 155 -21.75 -12.45 3.03
N ASP A 156 -21.28 -12.87 1.86
CA ASP A 156 -22.00 -13.80 0.99
C ASP A 156 -22.12 -15.18 1.66
N ASP A 157 -21.04 -15.71 2.25
CA ASP A 157 -21.03 -17.00 2.96
C ASP A 157 -22.01 -17.00 4.16
N ALA A 158 -22.04 -15.92 4.93
CA ALA A 158 -22.97 -15.75 6.06
C ALA A 158 -24.45 -15.65 5.64
N THR A 159 -24.70 -15.30 4.37
CA THR A 159 -26.06 -15.22 3.80
C THR A 159 -26.51 -16.58 3.26
N GLU A 160 -25.58 -17.39 2.75
CA GLU A 160 -25.84 -18.77 2.32
C GLU A 160 -26.12 -19.71 3.50
N GLU A 161 -25.44 -19.58 4.64
CA GLU A 161 -25.72 -20.38 5.86
C GLU A 161 -27.10 -20.10 6.51
N ARG A 162 -27.78 -19.01 6.14
CA ARG A 162 -29.12 -18.66 6.66
C ARG A 162 -30.28 -19.15 5.78
N ARG A 163 -30.00 -19.78 4.65
CA ARG A 163 -31.01 -20.36 3.74
C ARG A 163 -31.01 -21.88 3.82
#